data_AF-A0A7C0UVB3-F1
#
_entry.id   AF-A0A7C0UVB3-F1
#
_cell.length_a   1.000
_cell.length_b   1.000
_cell.length_c   1.000
_cell.angle_alpha   90.00
_cell.angle_beta   90.00
_cell.angle_gamma   90.00
#
_symmetry.space_group_name_H-M   'P 1'
#
loop_
_entity.id
_entity.type
_entity.pdbx_description
1 polymer ?
#
loop_
_entity_poly.entity_id
_entity_poly.type
_entity_poly.pdbx_seq_one_letter_code
_entity_poly.pdbx_strand_id
1 'polypeptide(L)'
;MERWTRKRFRRVILDLHLPDFSPELGKKLDPERIADCMSRAGCEVLVLPAKNHFGLTTYPTSAGTRHPNIARDLFGETLELCH
;
A
#
# COMPACT_ATOMS: atom_id res chain seq x y z
N MET A 1 -0.44 -23.02 18.90
CA MET A 1 0.11 -21.65 18.75
C MET A 1 -1.06 -20.70 18.59
N GLU A 2 -1.13 -19.63 19.38
CA GLU A 2 -2.23 -18.66 19.26
C GLU A 2 -2.04 -17.79 18.01
N ARG A 3 -3.11 -17.55 17.23
CA ARG A 3 -3.02 -16.81 15.98
C ARG A 3 -2.62 -15.36 16.26
N TRP A 4 -1.57 -14.86 15.60
CA TRP A 4 -1.06 -13.50 15.79
C TRP A 4 -2.15 -12.42 15.65
N THR A 5 -3.13 -12.66 14.76
CA THR A 5 -4.27 -11.76 14.55
C THR A 5 -5.14 -11.57 15.78
N ARG A 6 -5.14 -12.47 16.77
CA ARG A 6 -5.91 -12.31 18.01
C ARG A 6 -5.29 -11.32 19.00
N LYS A 7 -4.01 -10.98 18.85
CA LYS A 7 -3.27 -10.08 19.76
C LYS A 7 -3.01 -8.69 19.18
N ARG A 8 -3.36 -8.46 17.91
CA ARG A 8 -3.17 -7.18 17.22
C ARG A 8 -4.51 -6.50 17.00
N PHE A 9 -4.72 -5.36 17.66
CA PHE A 9 -5.99 -4.63 17.68
C PHE A 9 -5.95 -3.37 16.81
N ARG A 10 -4.77 -2.75 16.66
CA ARG A 10 -4.60 -1.52 15.86
C ARG A 10 -4.36 -1.86 14.41
N ARG A 11 -5.45 -2.02 13.65
CA ARG A 11 -5.41 -2.40 12.23
C ARG A 11 -5.84 -1.23 11.37
N VAL A 12 -5.05 -0.92 10.35
CA VAL A 12 -5.32 0.15 9.41
C VAL A 12 -5.45 -0.45 8.02
N ILE A 13 -6.51 -0.06 7.32
CA ILE A 13 -6.62 -0.27 5.87
C ILE A 13 -6.23 1.04 5.22
N LEU A 14 -5.13 1.04 4.47
CA LEU A 14 -4.75 2.20 3.66
C LEU A 14 -5.32 2.02 2.27
N ASP A 15 -6.54 2.51 2.06
CA ASP A 15 -7.22 2.38 0.78
C ASP A 15 -6.86 3.53 -0.18
N LEU A 16 -6.10 3.20 -1.21
CA LEU A 16 -5.55 4.16 -2.17
C LEU A 16 -6.48 4.32 -3.38
N HIS A 17 -7.32 5.36 -3.35
CA HIS A 17 -8.18 5.74 -4.48
C HIS A 17 -7.40 6.56 -5.51
N LEU A 18 -6.63 5.88 -6.35
CA LEU A 18 -5.73 6.50 -7.33
C LEU A 18 -6.29 6.32 -8.76
N PRO A 19 -7.05 7.30 -9.28
CA PRO A 19 -7.39 7.35 -10.70
C PRO A 19 -6.18 7.64 -11.59
N ASP A 20 -6.22 7.11 -12.81
CA ASP A 20 -5.23 7.35 -13.86
C ASP A 20 -5.43 8.66 -14.62
N PHE A 21 -6.65 9.21 -14.65
CA PHE A 21 -6.96 10.48 -15.33
C PHE A 21 -6.27 11.71 -14.72
N SER A 22 -5.66 11.59 -13.54
CA SER A 22 -4.88 12.65 -12.91
C SER A 22 -3.40 12.25 -12.85
N PRO A 23 -2.56 12.72 -13.78
CA PRO A 23 -1.15 12.33 -13.85
C PRO A 23 -0.36 12.66 -12.59
N GLU A 24 -0.71 13.74 -11.89
CA GLU A 24 -0.01 14.17 -10.69
C GLU A 24 -0.31 13.30 -9.46
N LEU A 25 -1.43 12.59 -9.48
CA LEU A 25 -1.84 11.77 -8.35
C LEU A 25 -0.96 10.53 -8.25
N GLY A 26 -0.45 10.27 -7.04
CA GLY A 26 0.42 9.13 -6.77
C GLY A 26 1.92 9.39 -6.99
N LYS A 27 2.30 10.46 -7.70
CA LYS A 27 3.73 10.78 -7.95
C LYS A 27 4.57 10.98 -6.69
N LYS A 28 3.94 11.46 -5.61
CA LYS A 28 4.59 11.70 -4.31
C LYS A 28 4.36 10.57 -3.30
N LEU A 29 3.73 9.47 -3.71
CA LEU A 29 3.60 8.31 -2.83
C LEU A 29 4.97 7.70 -2.60
N ASP A 30 5.25 7.46 -1.33
CA ASP A 30 6.56 7.06 -0.86
C ASP A 30 6.39 5.98 0.22
N PRO A 31 6.84 4.74 -0.04
CA PRO A 31 6.66 3.61 0.87
C PRO A 31 7.33 3.86 2.22
N GLU A 32 8.46 4.58 2.26
CA GLU A 32 9.12 4.97 3.51
C GLU A 32 8.21 5.84 4.37
N ARG A 33 7.57 6.85 3.76
CA ARG A 33 6.62 7.72 4.47
C ARG A 33 5.37 6.97 4.90
N ILE A 34 4.89 6.02 4.09
CA ILE A 34 3.76 5.18 4.46
C ILE A 34 4.12 4.35 5.70
N ALA A 35 5.24 3.62 5.67
CA ALA A 35 5.69 2.79 6.77
C ALA A 35 5.95 3.61 8.05
N ASP A 36 6.65 4.75 7.94
CA ASP A 36 6.89 5.67 9.07
C ASP A 36 5.58 6.18 9.66
N CYS A 37 4.63 6.61 8.83
CA CYS A 37 3.33 7.10 9.32
C CYS A 37 2.56 6.01 10.06
N MET A 38 2.55 4.77 9.55
CA MET A 38 1.88 3.64 10.21
C MET A 38 2.59 3.27 11.52
N SER A 39 3.91 3.23 11.54
CA SER A 39 4.72 2.97 12.73
C SER A 39 4.45 4.01 13.83
N ARG A 40 4.51 5.30 13.48
CA ARG A 40 4.21 6.41 14.39
C ARG A 40 2.78 6.43 14.89
N ALA A 41 1.82 5.96 14.09
CA ALA A 41 0.44 5.78 14.50
C ALA A 41 0.23 4.56 15.42
N GLY A 42 1.27 3.76 15.67
CA GLY A 42 1.18 2.52 16.44
C GLY A 42 0.37 1.44 15.71
N CYS A 43 0.32 1.48 14.38
CA CYS A 43 -0.34 0.47 13.59
C CYS A 43 0.35 -0.89 13.80
N GLU A 44 -0.44 -1.91 14.12
CA GLU A 44 0.04 -3.28 14.31
C GLU A 44 -0.21 -4.17 13.09
N VAL A 45 -1.20 -3.80 12.27
CA VAL A 45 -1.55 -4.52 11.04
C VAL A 45 -1.92 -3.51 9.97
N LEU A 46 -1.08 -3.40 8.95
CA LEU A 46 -1.40 -2.65 7.74
C LEU A 46 -2.03 -3.59 6.71
N VAL A 47 -3.23 -3.24 6.25
CA VAL A 47 -3.84 -3.82 5.05
C VAL A 47 -3.65 -2.81 3.93
N LEU A 48 -2.75 -3.13 3.01
CA LEU A 48 -2.50 -2.35 1.81
C LEU A 48 -3.04 -3.12 0.60
N PRO A 49 -4.04 -2.60 -0.13
CA PRO A 49 -4.52 -3.24 -1.35
C PRO A 49 -3.43 -3.20 -2.45
N ALA A 50 -3.10 -4.36 -3.00
CA ALA A 50 -2.16 -4.45 -4.13
C ALA A 50 -2.75 -3.87 -5.44
N LYS A 51 -4.09 -3.79 -5.51
CA LYS A 51 -4.88 -3.24 -6.60
C LYS A 51 -5.95 -2.32 -6.02
N ASN A 52 -6.12 -1.13 -6.58
CA ASN A 52 -7.16 -0.20 -6.16
C ASN A 52 -8.53 -0.51 -6.81
N HIS A 53 -9.56 0.24 -6.42
CA HIS A 53 -10.93 0.03 -6.91
C HIS A 53 -11.11 0.34 -8.40
N PHE A 54 -10.21 1.11 -9.03
CA PHE A 54 -10.17 1.30 -10.49
C PHE A 54 -9.56 0.10 -11.23
N GLY A 55 -9.09 -0.91 -10.51
CA GLY A 55 -8.44 -2.08 -11.10
C GLY A 55 -6.96 -1.88 -11.41
N LEU A 56 -6.35 -0.80 -10.93
CA LEU A 56 -4.95 -0.46 -11.19
C LEU A 56 -4.05 -1.01 -10.07
N THR A 57 -2.97 -1.69 -10.45
CA THR A 57 -1.99 -2.25 -9.51
C THR A 57 -0.83 -1.29 -9.24
N THR A 58 -0.28 -1.35 -8.02
CA THR A 58 0.84 -0.49 -7.60
C THR A 58 2.16 -1.25 -7.43
N TYR A 59 2.27 -2.40 -8.09
CA TYR A 59 3.45 -3.27 -8.15
C TYR A 59 3.71 -3.77 -9.58
N PRO A 60 4.94 -4.16 -9.93
CA PRO A 60 5.25 -4.79 -11.21
C PRO A 60 4.48 -6.09 -11.39
N THR A 61 3.68 -6.19 -12.45
CA THR A 61 2.86 -7.38 -12.74
C THR A 61 2.68 -7.58 -14.24
N SER A 62 2.57 -8.84 -14.66
CA SER A 62 2.08 -9.24 -15.99
C SER A 62 0.58 -9.56 -16.00
N ALA A 63 -0.05 -9.66 -14.82
CA ALA A 63 -1.48 -9.89 -14.65
C ALA A 63 -2.15 -8.62 -14.09
N GLY A 64 -3.07 -8.05 -14.88
CA GLY A 64 -3.76 -6.79 -14.55
C GLY A 64 -3.07 -5.55 -15.14
N THR A 65 -3.63 -4.38 -14.85
CA THR A 65 -3.15 -3.10 -15.39
C THR A 65 -2.32 -2.37 -14.35
N ARG A 66 -1.05 -2.12 -14.65
CA ARG A 66 -0.19 -1.29 -13.80
C ARG A 66 -0.67 0.15 -13.81
N HIS A 67 -0.68 0.79 -12.64
CA HIS A 67 -1.02 2.21 -12.53
C HIS A 67 -0.01 3.05 -13.33
N PRO A 68 -0.44 3.80 -14.36
CA PRO A 68 0.48 4.47 -15.29
C PRO A 68 1.30 5.58 -14.62
N ASN A 69 0.74 6.20 -13.58
CA ASN A 69 1.36 7.34 -12.88
C ASN A 69 2.22 6.92 -11.66
N ILE A 70 2.40 5.62 -11.40
CA ILE A 70 3.21 5.11 -10.28
C ILE A 70 4.38 4.32 -10.85
N ALA A 71 5.54 4.96 -10.93
CA ALA A 71 6.71 4.41 -11.59
C ALA A 71 7.48 3.34 -10.78
N ARG A 72 7.20 3.21 -9.48
CA ARG A 72 7.89 2.31 -8.54
C ARG A 72 7.05 1.11 -8.11
N ASP A 73 7.60 0.21 -7.32
CA ASP A 73 6.87 -0.90 -6.70
C ASP A 73 6.36 -0.46 -5.32
N LEU A 74 5.36 0.42 -5.31
CA LEU A 74 4.86 1.01 -4.08
C LEU A 74 4.38 -0.07 -3.08
N PHE A 75 3.71 -1.12 -3.57
CA PHE A 75 3.21 -2.18 -2.69
C PHE A 75 4.34 -3.05 -2.16
N GLY A 76 5.24 -3.55 -3.03
CA GLY A 76 6.35 -4.40 -2.64
C GLY A 76 7.34 -3.68 -1.71
N GLU A 77 7.69 -2.45 -2.03
CA GLU A 77 8.60 -1.66 -1.19
C GLU A 77 7.98 -1.33 0.19
N THR A 78 6.67 -1.07 0.27
CA THR A 78 5.99 -0.87 1.56
C THR A 78 5.97 -2.15 2.39
N LEU A 79 5.78 -3.31 1.74
CA LEU A 79 5.78 -4.61 2.40
C LEU A 79 7.14 -4.91 3.06
N GLU A 80 8.24 -4.71 2.31
CA GLU A 80 9.61 -4.93 2.83
C GLU A 80 9.93 -4.03 4.04
N LEU A 81 9.45 -2.78 4.03
CA LEU A 81 9.65 -1.85 5.15
C LEU A 81 8.81 -2.19 6.39
N CYS A 82 7.78 -3.02 6.26
CA CYS A 82 6.89 -3.40 7.34
C CYS A 82 7.21 -4.78 7.97
N HIS A 83 8.16 -5.54 7.40
CA HIS A 83 8.63 -6.84 7.90
C HIS A 83 9.85 -6.70 8.83
#